data_AF-A0A373G165-F1
#
_entry.id   AF-A0A373G165-F1
#
_cell.length_a   1.000
_cell.length_b   1.000
_cell.length_c   1.000
_cell.angle_alpha   90.00
_cell.angle_beta   90.00
_cell.angle_gamma   90.00
#
_symmetry.space_group_name_H-M   'P 1'
#
loop_
_entity.id
_entity.type
_entity.pdbx_description
1 polymer ?
#
loop_
_entity_poly.entity_id
_entity_poly.type
_entity_poly.pdbx_seq_one_letter_code
_entity_poly.pdbx_strand_id
1 'polypeptide(L)'
;MIDNAESALAKICEGNPGAINACCCIIKEGAKVYPYVDGWEYIILLDKLEIYGSDIYVLWNDICQRGTRKMIAALRIAKIDPAKADVLKDACHRQDYSGRKLLQEDDIYKKIIE
;
A
#
# COMPACT_ATOMS: atom_id res chain seq x y z
N MET A 1 -25.39 3.79 9.72
CA MET A 1 -24.71 2.51 10.05
C MET A 1 -23.32 2.86 10.52
N ILE A 2 -22.90 2.37 11.69
CA ILE A 2 -21.53 2.60 12.18
C ILE A 2 -20.63 1.56 11.51
N ASP A 3 -19.46 1.99 11.03
CA ASP A 3 -18.50 1.08 10.41
C ASP A 3 -17.87 0.14 11.44
N ASN A 4 -17.63 -1.09 11.02
CA ASN A 4 -16.79 -2.05 11.72
C ASN A 4 -15.54 -2.37 10.87
N ALA A 5 -14.64 -3.21 11.38
CA ALA A 5 -13.41 -3.56 10.68
C ALA A 5 -13.66 -4.16 9.28
N GLU A 6 -14.67 -5.02 9.15
CA GLU A 6 -15.03 -5.65 7.88
C GLU A 6 -15.60 -4.62 6.89
N SER A 7 -16.49 -3.73 7.32
CA SER A 7 -17.05 -2.70 6.45
C SER A 7 -16.00 -1.66 6.04
N ALA A 8 -15.05 -1.32 6.91
CA ALA A 8 -13.92 -0.46 6.58
C ALA A 8 -13.01 -1.09 5.51
N LEU A 9 -12.67 -2.38 5.66
CA LEU A 9 -11.93 -3.14 4.65
C LEU A 9 -12.69 -3.22 3.32
N ALA A 10 -13.98 -3.51 3.35
CA ALA A 10 -14.79 -3.59 2.14
C ALA A 10 -14.82 -2.25 1.38
N LYS A 11 -14.91 -1.13 2.12
CA LYS A 11 -14.86 0.22 1.54
C LYS A 11 -13.50 0.55 0.93
N ILE A 12 -12.41 0.37 1.68
CA ILE A 12 -11.07 0.74 1.19
C ILE A 12 -10.65 -0.11 -0.01
N CYS A 13 -11.09 -1.37 -0.06
CA CYS A 13 -10.80 -2.28 -1.17
C CYS A 13 -11.76 -2.16 -2.35
N GLU A 14 -12.87 -1.43 -2.25
CA GLU A 14 -13.85 -1.21 -3.32
C GLU A 14 -14.29 -2.49 -4.08
N GLY A 15 -14.38 -3.62 -3.36
CA GLY A 15 -14.72 -4.91 -3.95
C GLY A 15 -13.60 -5.56 -4.80
N ASN A 16 -12.41 -4.97 -4.89
CA ASN A 16 -11.27 -5.55 -5.58
C ASN A 16 -10.68 -6.73 -4.77
N PRO A 17 -10.75 -7.99 -5.27
CA PRO A 17 -10.28 -9.15 -4.52
C PRO A 17 -8.75 -9.18 -4.32
N GLY A 18 -8.01 -8.56 -5.22
CA GLY A 18 -6.56 -8.39 -5.10
C GLY A 18 -6.19 -7.42 -3.98
N ALA A 19 -6.92 -6.32 -3.85
CA ALA A 19 -6.79 -5.36 -2.76
C ALA A 19 -7.14 -6.00 -1.41
N ILE A 20 -8.23 -6.77 -1.35
CA ILE A 20 -8.63 -7.51 -0.14
C ILE A 20 -7.50 -8.44 0.30
N ASN A 21 -6.91 -9.20 -0.63
CA ASN A 21 -5.77 -10.07 -0.32
C ASN A 21 -4.56 -9.29 0.19
N ALA A 22 -4.22 -8.15 -0.44
CA ALA A 22 -3.12 -7.30 0.00
C ALA A 22 -3.33 -6.79 1.45
N CYS A 23 -4.53 -6.27 1.74
CA CYS A 23 -4.88 -5.80 3.08
C CYS A 23 -4.84 -6.94 4.12
N CYS A 24 -5.36 -8.12 3.79
CA CYS A 24 -5.27 -9.31 4.65
C CYS A 24 -3.81 -9.71 4.93
N CYS A 25 -2.92 -9.66 3.93
CA CYS A 25 -1.49 -9.91 4.12
C CYS A 25 -0.87 -8.90 5.09
N ILE A 26 -1.15 -7.61 4.93
CA ILE A 26 -0.62 -6.57 5.83
C ILE A 26 -1.16 -6.73 7.26
N ILE A 27 -2.45 -7.01 7.45
CA ILE A 27 -3.03 -7.21 8.78
C ILE A 27 -2.39 -8.41 9.48
N LYS A 28 -2.18 -9.51 8.76
CA LYS A 28 -1.64 -10.76 9.30
C LYS A 28 -0.13 -10.71 9.56
N GLU A 29 0.62 -9.99 8.74
CA GLU A 29 2.08 -10.02 8.74
C GLU A 29 2.72 -8.70 9.18
N GLY A 30 1.96 -7.61 9.27
CA GLY A 30 2.44 -6.26 9.55
C GLY A 30 3.33 -6.20 10.78
N ALA A 31 2.83 -6.73 11.91
CA ALA A 31 3.56 -6.79 13.16
C ALA A 31 4.81 -7.71 13.11
N LYS A 32 4.90 -8.64 12.15
CA LYS A 32 6.11 -9.46 11.95
C LYS A 32 7.18 -8.72 11.14
N VAL A 33 6.78 -7.83 10.25
CA VAL A 33 7.69 -7.03 9.43
C VAL A 33 8.19 -5.82 10.20
N TYR A 34 7.31 -5.17 10.97
CA TYR A 34 7.66 -4.03 11.81
C TYR A 34 6.89 -4.12 13.15
N PRO A 35 7.52 -4.65 14.21
CA PRO A 35 6.83 -5.05 15.45
C PRO A 35 6.40 -3.90 16.37
N TYR A 36 6.48 -2.66 15.89
CA TYR A 36 6.13 -1.47 16.66
C TYR A 36 4.75 -0.92 16.32
N VAL A 37 4.07 -1.47 15.31
CA VAL A 37 2.74 -1.03 14.85
C VAL A 37 1.84 -2.21 14.54
N ASP A 38 0.53 -2.01 14.71
CA ASP A 38 -0.48 -2.97 14.27
C ASP A 38 -0.65 -2.91 12.74
N GLY A 39 -0.99 -4.04 12.12
CA GLY A 39 -1.25 -4.10 10.68
C GLY A 39 -2.35 -3.16 10.21
N TRP A 40 -3.33 -2.85 11.07
CA TRP A 40 -4.38 -1.88 10.82
C TRP A 40 -3.87 -0.44 10.64
N GLU A 41 -2.72 -0.08 11.21
CA GLU A 41 -2.14 1.26 10.96
C GLU A 41 -1.84 1.48 9.47
N TYR A 42 -1.48 0.43 8.74
CA TYR A 42 -1.25 0.52 7.31
C TYR A 42 -2.55 0.64 6.51
N ILE A 43 -3.66 0.09 6.99
CA ILE A 43 -4.98 0.30 6.38
C ILE A 43 -5.40 1.76 6.53
N ILE A 44 -5.22 2.34 7.71
CA ILE A 44 -5.45 3.77 7.96
C ILE A 44 -4.53 4.63 7.10
N LEU A 45 -3.28 4.21 6.89
CA LEU A 45 -2.34 4.94 6.06
C LEU A 45 -2.72 4.90 4.58
N LEU A 46 -3.20 3.77 4.06
CA LEU A 46 -3.72 3.68 2.69
C LEU A 46 -4.87 4.69 2.49
N ASP A 47 -5.77 4.79 3.46
CA ASP A 47 -6.88 5.76 3.43
C ASP A 47 -6.36 7.21 3.44
N LYS A 48 -5.41 7.53 4.31
CA LYS A 48 -4.78 8.86 4.34
C LYS A 48 -4.05 9.24 3.06
N LEU A 49 -3.50 8.25 2.35
CA LEU A 49 -2.82 8.43 1.07
C LEU A 49 -3.79 8.42 -0.11
N GLU A 50 -5.08 8.19 0.14
CA GLU A 50 -6.13 8.01 -0.87
C GLU A 50 -5.73 6.93 -1.90
N ILE A 51 -5.19 5.81 -1.41
CA ILE A 51 -4.85 4.62 -2.20
C ILE A 51 -5.92 3.56 -1.93
N TYR A 52 -6.84 3.43 -2.88
CA TYR A 52 -8.04 2.61 -2.75
C TYR A 52 -8.12 1.52 -3.82
N GLY A 53 -8.94 0.50 -3.57
CA GLY A 53 -9.36 -0.46 -4.57
C GLY A 53 -8.22 -1.00 -5.44
N SER A 54 -8.31 -0.76 -6.74
CA SER A 54 -7.31 -1.22 -7.71
C SER A 54 -5.91 -0.65 -7.45
N ASP A 55 -5.76 0.53 -6.86
CA ASP A 55 -4.46 1.13 -6.58
C ASP A 55 -3.72 0.38 -5.46
N ILE A 56 -4.46 -0.14 -4.47
CA ILE A 56 -3.92 -1.07 -3.47
C ILE A 56 -3.39 -2.32 -4.16
N TYR A 57 -4.15 -2.85 -5.13
CA TYR A 57 -3.72 -4.01 -5.90
C TYR A 57 -2.47 -3.71 -6.76
N VAL A 58 -2.41 -2.56 -7.42
CA VAL A 58 -1.22 -2.10 -8.18
C VAL A 58 0.00 -1.99 -7.25
N LEU A 59 -0.16 -1.36 -6.08
CA LEU A 59 0.90 -1.25 -5.08
C LEU A 59 1.44 -2.62 -4.67
N TRP A 60 0.54 -3.53 -4.31
CA TRP A 60 0.93 -4.84 -3.81
C TRP A 60 1.46 -5.75 -4.93
N ASN A 61 0.73 -5.88 -6.04
CA ASN A 61 1.02 -6.82 -7.11
C ASN A 61 2.12 -6.30 -8.07
N ASP A 62 1.93 -5.12 -8.64
CA ASP A 62 2.76 -4.64 -9.76
C ASP A 62 4.04 -3.98 -9.25
N ILE A 63 3.90 -3.10 -8.25
CA ILE A 63 5.02 -2.37 -7.66
C ILE A 63 5.81 -3.29 -6.72
N CYS A 64 5.13 -3.93 -5.78
CA CYS A 64 5.79 -4.71 -4.73
C CYS A 64 5.96 -6.21 -5.06
N GLN A 65 5.50 -6.69 -6.22
CA GLN A 65 5.60 -8.11 -6.64
C GLN A 65 5.03 -9.08 -5.60
N ARG A 66 3.89 -8.70 -5.01
CA ARG A 66 3.21 -9.38 -3.90
C ARG A 66 4.03 -9.48 -2.61
N GLY A 67 5.11 -8.71 -2.50
CA GLY A 67 5.97 -8.66 -1.32
C GLY A 67 5.39 -7.76 -0.23
N THR A 68 4.77 -8.33 0.80
CA THR A 68 4.22 -7.59 1.97
C THR A 68 5.27 -6.70 2.63
N ARG A 69 6.53 -7.18 2.73
CA ARG A 69 7.65 -6.40 3.28
C ARG A 69 7.96 -5.14 2.46
N LYS A 70 7.96 -5.26 1.12
CA LYS A 70 8.20 -4.13 0.20
C LYS A 70 7.07 -3.11 0.31
N MET A 71 5.83 -3.59 0.34
CA MET A 71 4.65 -2.73 0.51
C MET A 71 4.68 -1.95 1.83
N ILE A 72 4.96 -2.62 2.95
CA ILE A 72 5.10 -1.99 4.26
C ILE A 72 6.24 -0.96 4.26
N ALA A 73 7.39 -1.28 3.67
CA ALA A 73 8.51 -0.35 3.59
C ALA A 73 8.14 0.91 2.77
N ALA A 74 7.48 0.73 1.62
CA ALA A 74 7.04 1.84 0.78
C ALA A 74 6.04 2.76 1.51
N LEU A 75 5.04 2.18 2.18
CA LEU A 75 4.08 2.90 3.00
C LEU A 75 4.77 3.67 4.14
N ARG A 76 5.76 3.06 4.80
CA ARG A 76 6.50 3.75 5.87
C ARG A 76 7.28 4.97 5.38
N ILE A 77 7.86 4.92 4.17
CA ILE A 77 8.49 6.10 3.55
C ILE A 77 7.44 7.19 3.28
N ALA A 78 6.29 6.83 2.71
CA ALA A 78 5.19 7.77 2.49
C ALA A 78 4.64 8.36 3.79
N LYS A 79 4.65 7.61 4.90
CA LYS A 79 4.23 8.11 6.23
C LYS A 79 5.11 9.24 6.75
N ILE A 80 6.41 9.24 6.44
CA ILE A 80 7.39 10.18 7.00
C ILE A 80 7.72 11.35 6.07
N ASP A 81 7.53 11.19 4.76
CA ASP A 81 7.89 12.19 3.75
C ASP A 81 6.70 12.46 2.81
N PRO A 82 6.07 13.65 2.90
CA PRO A 82 4.94 14.02 2.05
C PRO A 82 5.25 14.02 0.55
N ALA A 83 6.47 14.40 0.15
CA ALA A 83 6.83 14.38 -1.27
C ALA A 83 6.90 12.93 -1.79
N LYS A 84 7.34 12.00 -0.95
CA LYS A 84 7.34 10.57 -1.27
C LYS A 84 5.93 9.97 -1.24
N ALA A 85 5.06 10.47 -0.36
CA ALA A 85 3.65 10.12 -0.36
C ALA A 85 2.98 10.43 -1.71
N ASP A 86 3.21 11.63 -2.25
CA ASP A 86 2.68 12.04 -3.54
C ASP A 86 3.19 11.16 -4.69
N VAL A 87 4.50 10.86 -4.70
CA VAL A 87 5.12 9.98 -5.70
C VAL A 87 4.55 8.55 -5.61
N LEU A 88 4.40 8.00 -4.40
CA LEU A 88 3.82 6.68 -4.20
C LEU A 88 2.36 6.65 -4.66
N LYS A 89 1.57 7.67 -4.31
CA LYS A 89 0.18 7.79 -4.72
C LYS A 89 0.06 7.81 -6.25
N ASP A 90 0.81 8.69 -6.93
CA ASP A 90 0.85 8.76 -8.41
C ASP A 90 1.24 7.41 -9.02
N ALA A 91 2.25 6.73 -8.46
CA ALA A 91 2.64 5.41 -8.91
C ALA A 91 1.50 4.38 -8.81
N CYS A 92 0.72 4.39 -7.73
CA CYS A 92 -0.36 3.43 -7.53
C CYS A 92 -1.56 3.67 -8.46
N HIS A 93 -1.82 4.92 -8.85
CA HIS A 93 -2.90 5.29 -9.78
C HIS A 93 -2.60 4.88 -11.24
N ARG A 94 -1.35 4.54 -11.55
CA ARG A 94 -0.91 4.15 -12.90
C ARG A 94 -1.13 2.65 -13.16
N GLN A 95 -2.29 2.32 -13.72
CA GLN A 95 -2.73 0.94 -13.99
C GLN A 95 -2.09 0.29 -15.24
N ASP A 96 -1.09 0.92 -15.84
CA ASP A 96 -0.41 0.48 -17.07
C ASP A 96 1.02 -0.03 -16.82
N TYR A 97 1.33 -0.41 -15.57
CA TYR A 97 2.67 -0.78 -15.08
C TYR A 97 3.70 0.37 -15.06
N SER A 98 3.36 1.58 -15.51
CA SER A 98 4.30 2.71 -15.49
C SER A 98 4.60 3.19 -14.07
N GLY A 99 3.71 2.94 -13.10
CA GLY A 99 3.93 3.26 -11.69
C GLY A 99 5.18 2.61 -11.10
N ARG A 100 5.48 1.37 -11.47
CA ARG A 100 6.72 0.71 -11.04
C ARG A 100 7.96 1.42 -11.59
N LYS A 101 7.92 1.83 -12.87
CA LYS A 101 9.04 2.55 -13.51
C LYS A 101 9.29 3.90 -12.85
N LEU A 102 8.23 4.64 -12.54
CA LEU A 102 8.31 5.90 -11.80
C LEU A 102 9.07 5.71 -10.48
N LEU A 103 8.75 4.66 -9.72
CA LEU A 103 9.43 4.37 -8.45
C LEU A 103 10.86 3.86 -8.60
N GLN A 104 11.25 3.35 -9.78
CA GLN A 104 12.64 2.97 -10.08
C GLN A 104 13.52 4.19 -10.38
N GLU A 105 12.92 5.33 -10.74
CA GLU A 105 13.63 6.60 -10.94
C GLU A 105 13.84 7.35 -9.60
N ASP A 106 13.13 6.94 -8.55
CA ASP A 106 13.26 7.53 -7.21
C ASP A 106 14.38 6.87 -6.38
N ASP A 107 15.31 7.67 -5.87
CA ASP A 107 16.50 7.20 -5.13
C ASP A 107 16.21 6.37 -3.87
N ILE A 108 15.02 6.51 -3.28
CA ILE A 108 14.61 5.77 -2.08
C ILE A 108 13.77 4.56 -2.48
N TYR A 109 12.72 4.77 -3.28
CA TYR A 109 11.81 3.68 -3.62
C TYR A 109 12.47 2.59 -4.47
N LYS A 110 13.41 2.95 -5.34
CA LYS A 110 14.20 1.98 -6.10
C LYS A 110 14.82 0.90 -5.22
N LYS A 111 15.41 1.31 -4.09
CA LYS A 111 16.07 0.40 -3.12
C LYS A 111 15.10 -0.53 -2.38
N ILE A 112 13.81 -0.21 -2.41
CA ILE A 112 12.75 -1.00 -1.78
C ILE A 112 12.18 -2.02 -2.76
N ILE A 113 11.96 -1.61 -4.02
CA ILE A 113 11.20 -2.40 -4.99
C ILE A 113 12.06 -3.32 -5.85
N GLU A 114 13.36 -3.05 -5.98
CA GLU A 114 14.37 -3.99 -6.51
C GLU A 114 14.64 -5.10 -5.48
#